data_AF-A0A661FQ98-F1
#
_entry.id   AF-A0A661FQ98-F1
#
_cell.length_a   1.000
_cell.length_b   1.000
_cell.length_c   1.000
_cell.angle_alpha   90.00
_cell.angle_beta   90.00
_cell.angle_gamma   90.00
#
_symmetry.space_group_name_H-M   'P 1'
#
loop_
_entity.id
_entity.type
_entity.pdbx_description
1 polymer ?
#
loop_
_entity_poly.entity_id
_entity_poly.type
_entity_poly.pdbx_seq_one_letter_code
_entity_poly.pdbx_strand_id
1 'polypeptide(L)'
;VTRVPIKDNGCSLKAYRADVIKKIPLYSEMHRFIPAMASIAGPRIAEIKVKHHARQFGESKYGLSRVYKVLLDLMTIKTISTFTSRPLIWFAMLAAPSFLLSVLMLVGSVITLGAGGSNALPMAGAGLLFGTLSIFLVLSGGLAEMISFTGHSSVAKFPLLTASVITGKGEVRLLDTKTAINSK
;
A
#
# COMPACT_ATOMS: atom_id res chain seq x y z
N VAL A 1 -10.31 -6.07 7.11
CA VAL A 1 -9.23 -5.37 6.38
C VAL A 1 -8.40 -4.45 7.27
N THR A 2 -8.95 -3.73 8.26
CA THR A 2 -8.14 -2.90 9.19
C THR A 2 -7.94 -3.48 10.60
N ARG A 3 -8.74 -4.48 11.06
CA ARG A 3 -8.66 -5.10 12.41
C ARG A 3 -8.74 -4.11 13.59
N VAL A 4 -9.30 -2.92 13.37
CA VAL A 4 -9.49 -1.90 14.39
C VAL A 4 -10.90 -2.02 14.99
N PRO A 5 -11.07 -2.02 16.33
CA PRO A 5 -12.39 -2.03 16.97
C PRO A 5 -13.03 -0.63 16.91
N ILE A 6 -13.37 -0.15 15.71
CA ILE A 6 -14.19 1.04 15.51
C ILE A 6 -15.48 0.62 14.81
N LYS A 7 -16.62 0.78 15.49
CA LYS A 7 -17.95 0.48 14.94
C LYS A 7 -18.39 1.54 13.93
N ASP A 8 -18.07 2.80 14.20
CA ASP A 8 -18.48 3.93 13.34
C ASP A 8 -17.30 4.77 12.87
N ASN A 9 -16.71 4.37 11.75
CA ASN A 9 -15.70 5.17 11.06
C ASN A 9 -16.31 6.32 10.24
N GLY A 10 -17.64 6.31 10.02
CA GLY A 10 -18.37 7.24 9.16
C GLY A 10 -18.88 8.49 9.87
N CYS A 11 -18.93 8.49 11.20
CA CYS A 11 -19.29 9.67 11.99
C CYS A 11 -18.34 10.84 11.70
N SER A 12 -18.87 12.04 11.42
CA SER A 12 -18.08 13.23 11.17
C SER A 12 -17.51 13.87 12.44
N LEU A 13 -18.08 13.56 13.61
CA LEU A 13 -17.66 14.10 14.90
C LEU A 13 -16.50 13.26 15.45
N LYS A 14 -15.27 13.75 15.27
CA LYS A 14 -14.05 13.11 15.75
C LYS A 14 -13.16 14.12 16.45
N ALA A 15 -12.65 13.78 17.62
CA ALA A 15 -11.73 14.60 18.39
C ALA A 15 -10.38 13.89 18.52
N TYR A 16 -9.30 14.62 18.25
CA TYR A 16 -7.93 14.10 18.34
C TYR A 16 -7.09 15.02 19.22
N ARG A 17 -6.11 14.45 19.95
CA ARG A 17 -5.11 15.26 20.64
C ARG A 17 -4.18 15.94 19.62
N ALA A 18 -3.90 17.22 19.84
CA ALA A 18 -3.05 18.02 18.96
C ALA A 18 -1.67 17.40 18.73
N ASP A 19 -1.09 16.80 19.77
CA ASP A 19 0.24 16.19 19.71
C ASP A 19 0.28 14.96 18.81
N VAL A 20 -0.85 14.25 18.67
CA VAL A 20 -0.97 13.05 17.83
C VAL A 20 -1.19 13.45 16.37
N ILE A 21 -2.12 14.37 16.12
CA ILE A 21 -2.51 14.70 14.74
C ILE A 21 -1.40 15.46 13.98
N LYS A 22 -0.59 16.25 14.68
CA LYS A 22 0.58 16.95 14.10
C LYS A 22 1.71 16.01 13.69
N LYS A 23 1.76 14.80 14.26
CA LYS A 23 2.79 13.79 14.01
C LYS A 23 2.41 12.78 12.92
N ILE A 24 1.14 12.77 12.49
CA ILE A 24 0.67 11.90 11.42
C ILE A 24 0.93 12.63 10.09
N PRO A 25 1.75 12.09 9.17
CA PRO A 25 1.88 12.64 7.84
C PRO A 25 0.57 12.41 7.09
N LEU A 26 -0.22 13.46 6.97
CA LEU A 26 -1.48 13.45 6.22
C LEU A 26 -1.16 13.64 4.74
N TYR A 27 -1.36 12.60 3.93
CA TYR A 27 -1.27 12.73 2.48
C TYR A 27 -2.66 13.04 1.89
N SER A 28 -2.87 14.24 1.37
CA SER A 28 -4.04 14.66 0.56
C SER A 28 -5.43 14.13 1.03
N GLU A 29 -5.97 13.08 0.40
CA GLU A 29 -7.29 12.48 0.70
C GLU A 29 -7.30 11.58 1.96
N MET A 30 -6.15 11.41 2.64
CA MET A 30 -6.01 10.55 3.82
C MET A 30 -6.67 11.10 5.08
N HIS A 31 -7.28 12.29 5.03
CA HIS A 31 -8.04 12.87 6.14
C HIS A 31 -9.22 11.98 6.59
N ARG A 32 -9.78 11.16 5.69
CA ARG A 32 -10.79 10.14 6.02
C ARG A 32 -10.21 8.94 6.77
N PHE A 33 -8.91 8.66 6.61
CA PHE A 33 -8.21 7.52 7.20
C PHE A 33 -7.47 7.85 8.49
N ILE A 34 -7.58 9.09 8.99
CA ILE A 34 -7.04 9.50 10.30
C ILE A 34 -7.43 8.54 11.42
N PRO A 35 -8.68 8.04 11.55
CA PRO A 35 -9.02 7.11 12.63
C PRO A 35 -8.31 5.76 12.50
N ALA A 36 -8.18 5.26 11.27
CA ALA A 36 -7.50 4.00 11.00
C ALA A 36 -5.99 4.13 11.24
N MET A 37 -5.37 5.21 10.77
CA MET A 37 -3.95 5.51 11.02
C MET A 37 -3.68 5.79 12.51
N ALA A 38 -4.57 6.53 13.16
CA ALA A 38 -4.51 6.76 14.59
C ALA A 38 -4.53 5.44 15.33
N SER A 39 -5.43 4.50 15.01
CA SER A 39 -5.47 3.21 15.71
C SER A 39 -4.19 2.36 15.58
N ILE A 40 -3.47 2.48 14.46
CA ILE A 40 -2.17 1.83 14.26
C ILE A 40 -1.10 2.52 15.13
N ALA A 41 -1.21 3.84 15.35
CA ALA A 41 -0.34 4.64 16.19
C ALA A 41 -0.62 4.50 17.72
N GLY A 42 -1.49 3.57 18.14
CA GLY A 42 -1.71 3.21 19.55
C GLY A 42 -2.32 4.25 20.52
N PRO A 43 -3.13 5.25 20.12
CA PRO A 43 -3.91 6.02 21.05
C PRO A 43 -5.06 5.15 21.58
N ARG A 44 -5.32 5.28 22.88
CA ARG A 44 -6.58 4.83 23.50
C ARG A 44 -7.74 5.48 22.72
N ILE A 45 -8.42 4.70 21.89
CA ILE A 45 -9.61 5.13 21.18
C ILE A 45 -10.82 4.83 22.08
N ALA A 46 -11.64 5.84 22.32
CA ALA A 46 -12.91 5.70 23.02
C ALA A 46 -14.04 6.15 22.08
N GLU A 47 -15.05 5.31 21.92
CA GLU A 47 -16.30 5.66 21.23
C GLU A 47 -17.32 6.13 22.26
N ILE A 48 -17.84 7.35 22.10
CA ILE A 48 -18.91 7.89 22.94
C ILE A 48 -20.20 7.85 22.13
N LYS A 49 -21.22 7.19 22.67
CA LYS A 49 -22.54 7.12 22.02
C LYS A 49 -23.19 8.50 22.04
N VAL A 50 -23.33 9.11 20.87
CA VAL A 50 -24.08 10.36 20.66
C VAL A 50 -25.45 10.06 20.07
N LYS A 51 -26.47 10.82 20.48
CA LYS A 51 -27.83 10.71 19.92
C LYS A 51 -27.88 11.49 18.61
N HIS A 52 -28.01 10.79 17.49
CA HIS A 52 -28.21 11.42 16.19
C HIS A 52 -29.67 11.83 16.05
N HIS A 53 -29.90 13.12 15.78
CA HIS A 53 -31.22 13.64 15.47
C HIS A 53 -31.50 13.50 13.98
N ALA A 54 -32.72 13.07 13.63
CA ALA A 54 -33.14 13.02 12.23
C ALA A 54 -33.12 14.42 11.62
N ARG A 55 -32.56 14.53 10.41
CA ARG A 55 -32.47 15.81 9.70
C ARG A 55 -33.88 16.31 9.39
N GLN A 56 -34.20 17.52 9.83
CA GLN A 56 -35.54 18.11 9.65
C GLN A 56 -35.71 18.83 8.30
N PHE A 57 -34.61 19.26 7.65
CA PHE A 57 -34.66 20.04 6.41
C PHE A 57 -33.53 19.68 5.41
N GLY A 58 -33.88 19.63 4.12
CA GLY A 58 -32.99 19.42 2.97
C GLY A 58 -32.75 17.95 2.57
N GLU A 59 -32.46 17.70 1.30
CA GLU A 59 -32.17 16.36 0.80
C GLU A 59 -30.75 15.88 1.13
N SER A 60 -30.60 14.55 1.25
CA SER A 60 -29.31 13.90 1.48
C SER A 60 -28.44 14.00 0.23
N LYS A 61 -27.27 14.67 0.35
CA LYS A 61 -26.22 14.67 -0.70
C LYS A 61 -25.44 13.34 -0.77
N TYR A 62 -25.86 12.30 -0.04
CA TYR A 62 -25.26 10.97 -0.08
C TYR A 62 -25.92 10.13 -1.17
N GLY A 63 -25.44 10.27 -2.41
CA GLY A 63 -25.79 9.35 -3.50
C GLY A 63 -24.96 8.07 -3.45
N LEU A 64 -25.48 6.97 -4.02
CA LEU A 64 -24.75 5.71 -4.21
C LEU A 64 -23.42 5.90 -4.98
N SER A 65 -23.33 6.92 -5.83
CA SER A 65 -22.11 7.31 -6.54
C SER A 65 -20.92 7.61 -5.62
N ARG A 66 -21.18 8.02 -4.37
CA ARG A 66 -20.12 8.26 -3.37
C ARG A 66 -19.48 6.96 -2.93
N VAL A 67 -20.23 5.86 -2.82
CA VAL A 67 -19.70 4.54 -2.42
C VAL A 67 -18.66 4.06 -3.42
N TYR A 68 -18.95 4.19 -4.72
CA TYR A 68 -18.00 3.84 -5.77
C TYR A 68 -16.71 4.66 -5.71
N LYS A 69 -16.82 5.98 -5.47
CA LYS A 69 -15.65 6.84 -5.25
C LYS A 69 -14.83 6.40 -4.03
N VAL A 70 -15.48 6.09 -2.89
CA VAL A 70 -14.76 5.61 -1.70
C VAL A 70 -14.07 4.27 -1.95
N LEU A 71 -14.71 3.37 -2.69
CA LEU A 71 -14.14 2.06 -3.01
C LEU A 71 -12.91 2.19 -3.91
N LEU A 72 -12.98 3.02 -4.96
CA LEU A 72 -11.84 3.31 -5.83
C LEU A 72 -10.69 3.99 -5.05
N ASP A 73 -11.01 4.89 -4.13
CA ASP A 73 -10.02 5.57 -3.30
C ASP A 73 -9.32 4.60 -2.33
N LEU A 74 -10.09 3.69 -1.71
CA LEU A 74 -9.56 2.58 -0.92
C LEU A 74 -8.64 1.66 -1.74
N MET A 75 -9.05 1.30 -2.96
CA MET A 75 -8.21 0.51 -3.86
C MET A 75 -6.93 1.27 -4.21
N THR A 76 -7.03 2.56 -4.52
CA THR A 76 -5.89 3.42 -4.87
C THR A 76 -4.90 3.49 -3.72
N ILE A 77 -5.36 3.76 -2.50
CA ILE A 77 -4.49 3.82 -1.31
C ILE A 77 -3.87 2.46 -1.01
N LYS A 78 -4.64 1.37 -1.12
CA LYS A 78 -4.08 0.02 -0.94
C LYS A 78 -3.00 -0.27 -1.97
N THR A 79 -3.21 0.10 -3.23
CA THR A 79 -2.24 -0.09 -4.31
C THR A 79 -0.99 0.75 -4.07
N ILE A 80 -1.12 2.05 -3.77
CA ILE A 80 0.01 2.93 -3.45
C ILE A 80 0.79 2.38 -2.26
N SER A 81 0.11 2.05 -1.16
CA SER A 81 0.74 1.53 0.05
C SER A 81 1.48 0.21 -0.19
N THR A 82 0.87 -0.72 -0.94
CA THR A 82 1.49 -2.01 -1.28
C THR A 82 2.65 -1.84 -2.27
N PHE A 83 2.50 -0.93 -3.24
CA PHE A 83 3.52 -0.65 -4.27
C PHE A 83 4.75 0.03 -3.68
N THR A 84 4.58 1.02 -2.80
CA THR A 84 5.69 1.67 -2.10
C THR A 84 6.45 0.68 -1.21
N SER A 85 5.73 -0.26 -0.56
CA SER A 85 6.35 -1.19 0.39
C SER A 85 7.25 -2.24 -0.29
N ARG A 86 6.86 -2.74 -1.47
CA ARG A 86 7.58 -3.80 -2.21
C ARG A 86 7.37 -3.65 -3.73
N PRO A 87 8.00 -2.65 -4.37
CA PRO A 87 7.78 -2.38 -5.78
C PRO A 87 8.25 -3.53 -6.69
N LEU A 88 9.32 -4.24 -6.33
CA LEU A 88 9.86 -5.36 -7.11
C LEU A 88 8.82 -6.47 -7.36
N ILE A 89 7.98 -6.78 -6.37
CA ILE A 89 6.97 -7.85 -6.49
C ILE A 89 5.93 -7.50 -7.56
N TRP A 90 5.53 -6.23 -7.66
CA TRP A 90 4.57 -5.78 -8.68
C TRP A 90 5.16 -5.88 -10.09
N PHE A 91 6.40 -5.44 -10.27
CA PHE A 91 7.08 -5.55 -11.56
C PHE A 91 7.39 -7.00 -11.92
N ALA A 92 7.76 -7.85 -10.95
CA ALA A 92 7.98 -9.27 -11.17
C ALA A 92 6.68 -10.01 -11.54
N MET A 93 5.55 -9.67 -10.93
CA MET A 93 4.24 -10.21 -11.30
C MET A 93 3.86 -9.87 -12.76
N LEU A 94 4.24 -8.68 -13.24
CA LEU A 94 4.02 -8.28 -14.64
C LEU A 94 5.04 -8.90 -15.60
N ALA A 95 6.29 -9.11 -15.14
CA ALA A 95 7.38 -9.70 -15.93
C ALA A 95 7.25 -11.22 -16.10
N ALA A 96 6.59 -11.92 -15.16
CA ALA A 96 6.41 -13.36 -15.20
C ALA A 96 5.63 -13.86 -16.44
N PRO A 97 4.45 -13.32 -16.80
CA PRO A 97 3.72 -13.76 -17.99
C PRO A 97 4.48 -13.42 -19.29
N SER A 98 5.17 -12.28 -19.37
CA SER A 98 5.98 -11.93 -20.54
C SER A 98 7.20 -12.83 -20.68
N PHE A 99 7.84 -13.23 -19.58
CA PHE A 99 8.91 -14.21 -19.58
C PHE A 99 8.44 -15.58 -20.07
N LEU A 100 7.30 -16.05 -19.54
CA LEU A 100 6.74 -17.34 -19.92
C LEU A 100 6.39 -17.36 -21.42
N LEU A 101 5.80 -16.28 -21.93
CA LEU A 101 5.48 -16.13 -23.34
C LEU A 101 6.74 -16.07 -24.23
N SER A 102 7.80 -15.38 -23.76
CA SER A 102 9.10 -15.35 -24.44
C SER A 102 9.68 -16.75 -24.63
N VAL A 103 9.71 -17.55 -23.56
CA VAL A 103 10.21 -18.93 -23.60
C VAL A 103 9.36 -19.80 -24.53
N LEU A 104 8.03 -19.71 -24.45
CA LEU A 104 7.13 -20.46 -25.33
C LEU A 104 7.36 -20.13 -26.81
N MET A 105 7.53 -18.85 -27.14
CA MET A 105 7.77 -18.40 -28.52
C MET A 105 9.16 -18.81 -29.03
N LEU A 106 10.19 -18.75 -28.19
CA LEU A 106 11.54 -19.21 -28.54
C LEU A 106 11.60 -20.72 -28.75
N VAL A 107 10.98 -21.50 -27.86
CA VAL A 107 10.89 -22.96 -28.02
C VAL A 107 10.09 -23.31 -29.27
N GLY A 108 8.96 -22.65 -29.51
CA GLY A 108 8.17 -22.81 -30.74
C GLY A 108 8.95 -22.46 -32.01
N SER A 109 9.81 -21.45 -31.95
CA SER A 109 10.70 -21.10 -33.06
C SER A 109 11.71 -22.21 -33.38
N VAL A 110 12.35 -22.81 -32.37
CA VAL A 110 13.29 -23.92 -32.57
C VAL A 110 12.60 -25.15 -33.17
N ILE A 111 11.39 -25.48 -32.70
CA ILE A 111 10.61 -26.62 -33.21
C ILE A 111 10.22 -26.40 -34.68
N THR A 112 9.72 -25.21 -35.01
CA THR A 112 9.32 -24.89 -36.39
C THR A 112 10.50 -24.83 -37.34
N LEU A 113 11.68 -24.39 -36.86
CA LEU A 113 12.91 -24.42 -37.64
C LEU A 113 13.35 -25.86 -37.97
N GLY A 114 13.28 -26.78 -37.00
CA GLY A 114 13.58 -28.20 -37.21
C GLY A 114 12.59 -28.91 -38.13
N ALA A 115 11.34 -28.44 -38.20
CA ALA A 115 10.30 -28.95 -39.08
C ALA A 115 10.29 -28.30 -40.49
N GLY A 116 11.22 -27.38 -40.79
CA GLY A 116 11.27 -26.66 -42.07
C GLY A 116 10.14 -25.65 -42.27
N GLY A 117 9.46 -25.23 -41.20
CA GLY A 117 8.38 -24.25 -41.24
C GLY A 117 8.91 -22.82 -41.46
N SER A 118 8.28 -22.07 -42.38
CA SER A 118 8.65 -20.69 -42.70
C SER A 118 8.45 -19.68 -41.55
N ASN A 119 7.67 -20.05 -40.53
CA ASN A 119 7.31 -19.16 -39.41
C ASN A 119 8.34 -19.09 -38.28
N ALA A 120 9.49 -19.77 -38.41
CA ALA A 120 10.51 -19.82 -37.37
C ALA A 120 11.11 -18.46 -37.02
N LEU A 121 11.40 -17.62 -38.04
CA LEU A 121 12.01 -16.30 -37.85
C LEU A 121 11.07 -15.29 -37.15
N PRO A 122 9.79 -15.13 -37.57
CA PRO A 122 8.85 -14.26 -36.86
C PRO A 122 8.62 -14.66 -35.41
N MET A 123 8.54 -15.97 -35.13
CA MET A 123 8.38 -16.48 -33.76
C MET A 123 9.61 -16.20 -32.88
N ALA A 124 10.83 -16.33 -33.43
CA ALA A 124 12.06 -15.96 -32.72
C ALA A 124 12.07 -14.46 -32.38
N GLY A 125 11.70 -13.61 -33.34
CA GLY A 125 11.62 -12.17 -33.15
C GLY A 125 10.62 -11.78 -32.05
N ALA A 126 9.42 -12.36 -32.08
CA ALA A 126 8.42 -12.14 -31.03
C ALA A 126 8.92 -12.60 -29.65
N GLY A 127 9.55 -13.79 -29.59
CA GLY A 127 10.13 -14.32 -28.35
C GLY A 127 11.21 -13.41 -27.76
N LEU A 128 12.10 -12.87 -28.60
CA LEU A 128 13.11 -11.89 -28.18
C LEU A 128 12.51 -10.60 -27.64
N LEU A 129 11.49 -10.05 -28.30
CA LEU A 129 10.81 -8.81 -27.85
C LEU A 129 10.13 -8.98 -26.48
N PHE A 130 9.45 -10.10 -26.27
CA PHE A 130 8.85 -10.39 -24.95
C PHE A 130 9.93 -10.64 -23.88
N GLY A 131 11.07 -11.23 -24.28
CA GLY A 131 12.20 -11.47 -23.38
C GLY A 131 12.86 -10.17 -22.92
N THR A 132 13.15 -9.26 -23.86
CA THR A 132 13.72 -7.94 -23.52
C THR A 132 12.77 -7.10 -22.69
N LEU A 133 11.46 -7.15 -22.97
CA LEU A 133 10.43 -6.51 -22.14
C LEU A 133 10.42 -7.06 -20.71
N SER A 134 10.52 -8.39 -20.54
CA SER A 134 10.57 -9.01 -19.21
C SER A 134 11.78 -8.55 -18.40
N ILE A 135 12.96 -8.54 -19.03
CA ILE A 135 14.20 -8.05 -18.40
C ILE A 135 14.07 -6.57 -18.01
N PHE A 136 13.53 -5.73 -18.90
CA PHE A 136 13.31 -4.31 -18.63
C PHE A 136 12.39 -4.06 -17.42
N LEU A 137 11.32 -4.85 -17.29
CA LEU A 137 10.40 -4.78 -16.15
C LEU A 137 11.07 -5.16 -14.84
N VAL A 138 11.86 -6.25 -14.82
CA VAL A 138 12.61 -6.68 -13.63
C VAL A 138 13.63 -5.62 -13.19
N LEU A 139 14.38 -5.04 -14.14
CA LEU A 139 15.34 -3.97 -13.86
C LEU A 139 14.65 -2.72 -13.30
N SER A 140 13.53 -2.31 -13.90
CA SER A 140 12.72 -1.19 -13.41
C SER A 140 12.21 -1.44 -11.99
N GLY A 141 11.83 -2.68 -11.67
CA GLY A 141 11.45 -3.09 -10.31
C GLY A 141 12.59 -3.01 -9.31
N GLY A 142 13.79 -3.44 -9.69
CA GLY A 142 15.00 -3.32 -8.87
C GLY A 142 15.39 -1.86 -8.60
N LEU A 143 15.31 -0.99 -9.62
CA LEU A 143 15.53 0.45 -9.45
C LEU A 143 14.49 1.07 -8.51
N ALA A 144 13.22 0.71 -8.67
CA ALA A 144 12.15 1.18 -7.79
C ALA A 144 12.36 0.72 -6.33
N GLU A 145 12.85 -0.50 -6.12
CA GLU A 145 13.17 -1.00 -4.77
C GLU A 145 14.35 -0.24 -4.14
N MET A 146 15.39 0.07 -4.91
CA MET A 146 16.50 0.92 -4.43
C MET A 146 16.04 2.34 -4.04
N ILE A 147 15.18 2.95 -4.86
CA ILE A 147 14.62 4.28 -4.56
C ILE A 147 13.73 4.21 -3.30
N SER A 148 12.88 3.20 -3.20
CA SER A 148 12.00 3.01 -2.03
C SER A 148 12.79 2.76 -0.75
N PHE A 149 13.87 1.97 -0.83
CA PHE A 149 14.73 1.71 0.31
C PHE A 149 15.45 2.98 0.78
N THR A 150 15.91 3.82 -0.15
CA THR A 150 16.52 5.12 0.15
C THR A 150 15.52 6.13 0.71
N GLY A 151 14.23 5.98 0.39
CA GLY A 151 13.12 6.81 0.89
C GLY A 151 12.67 6.54 2.32
N HIS A 152 13.38 5.70 3.09
CA HIS A 152 13.06 5.42 4.50
C HIS A 152 13.32 6.60 5.43
N SER A 153 12.45 7.61 5.37
CA SER A 153 12.39 8.68 6.36
C SER A 153 10.93 9.03 6.68
N SER A 154 10.27 8.19 7.49
CA SER A 154 9.35 8.63 8.57
C SER A 154 8.53 7.50 9.18
N VAL A 155 8.28 6.39 8.45
CA VAL A 155 7.32 5.37 8.90
C VAL A 155 7.85 4.53 10.08
N ALA A 156 9.15 4.22 10.10
CA ALA A 156 9.77 3.50 11.22
C ALA A 156 9.75 4.28 12.55
N LYS A 157 9.46 5.59 12.52
CA LYS A 157 9.36 6.44 13.73
C LYS A 157 7.98 6.35 14.40
N PHE A 158 6.97 5.73 13.77
CA PHE A 158 5.61 5.69 14.33
C PHE A 158 5.49 4.99 15.69
N PRO A 159 6.11 3.81 15.93
CA PRO A 159 6.04 3.16 17.24
C PRO A 159 6.74 3.98 18.34
N LEU A 160 7.80 4.72 17.99
CA LEU A 160 8.55 5.56 18.92
C LEU A 160 7.77 6.82 19.33
N LEU A 161 6.95 7.37 18.42
CA LEU A 161 6.07 8.49 18.74
C LEU A 161 4.95 8.07 19.70
N THR A 162 4.40 6.86 19.55
CA THR A 162 3.45 6.27 20.51
C THR A 162 4.05 6.13 21.91
N ALA A 163 5.29 5.63 22.01
CA ALA A 163 6.01 5.51 23.28
C ALA A 163 6.17 6.89 23.96
N SER A 164 6.55 7.93 23.20
CA SER A 164 6.72 9.29 23.75
C SER A 164 5.43 9.93 24.30
N VAL A 165 4.27 9.60 23.73
CA VAL A 165 2.98 10.18 24.13
C VAL A 165 2.40 9.46 25.36
N ILE A 166 2.73 8.18 25.56
CA ILE A 166 2.30 7.41 26.73
C ILE A 166 3.08 7.82 27.99
N THR A 167 4.38 8.17 27.86
CA THR A 167 5.25 8.42 29.02
C THR A 167 5.18 9.84 29.60
N GLY A 168 4.46 10.79 28.96
CA GLY A 168 4.14 12.10 29.57
C GLY A 168 5.32 12.98 30.02
N LYS A 169 6.56 12.64 29.70
CA LYS A 169 7.78 13.39 30.03
C LYS A 169 8.80 13.28 28.91
N GLY A 170 9.36 14.43 28.53
CA GLY A 170 10.31 14.59 27.43
C GLY A 170 11.70 14.03 27.71
N GLU A 171 11.83 12.72 27.87
CA GLU A 171 13.13 12.03 27.76
C GLU A 171 12.95 10.71 27.01
N VAL A 172 13.40 10.69 25.75
CA VAL A 172 13.54 9.45 24.98
C VAL A 172 14.89 8.83 25.37
N ARG A 173 14.88 7.97 26.39
CA ARG A 173 16.00 7.06 26.62
C ARG A 173 15.84 5.90 25.64
N LEU A 174 16.78 5.80 24.70
CA LEU A 174 16.90 4.68 23.76
C LEU A 174 17.01 3.39 24.57
N LEU A 175 15.90 2.66 24.72
CA LEU A 175 15.94 1.30 25.23
C LEU A 175 16.40 0.40 24.09
N ASP A 176 17.61 -0.12 24.26
CA ASP A 176 18.28 -1.06 23.37
C ASP A 176 17.33 -2.15 22.87
N THR A 177 17.25 -2.24 21.56
CA THR A 177 16.44 -3.14 20.74
C THR A 177 16.84 -4.62 20.84
N LYS A 178 17.55 -5.05 21.89
CA LYS A 178 18.04 -6.43 22.00
C LYS A 178 17.23 -7.35 22.91
N THR A 179 16.30 -6.86 23.72
CA THR A 179 15.64 -7.71 24.75
C THR A 179 14.20 -8.14 24.41
N ALA A 180 13.57 -7.58 23.38
CA ALA A 180 12.13 -7.80 23.13
C ALA A 180 11.77 -8.91 22.12
N ILE A 181 12.76 -9.64 21.57
CA ILE A 181 12.51 -10.70 20.57
C ILE A 181 12.29 -12.08 21.21
N ASN A 182 12.48 -12.23 22.54
CA ASN A 182 12.42 -13.56 23.19
C ASN A 182 11.31 -13.72 24.26
N SER A 183 10.17 -13.05 24.12
CA SER A 183 8.98 -13.44 24.89
C SER A 183 7.68 -13.01 24.21
N LYS A 184 7.17 -13.87 23.32
CA LYS A 184 5.75 -14.23 23.10
C LYS A 184 5.50 -14.68 21.67
#